data_AF-A0A3A8Z3N7-F1
#
_entry.id   AF-A0A3A8Z3N7-F1
#
_cell.length_a   1.000
_cell.length_b   1.000
_cell.length_c   1.000
_cell.angle_alpha   90.00
_cell.angle_beta   90.00
_cell.angle_gamma   90.00
#
_symmetry.space_group_name_H-M   'P 1'
#
loop_
_entity.id
_entity.type
_entity.pdbx_description
1 polymer ?
#
loop_
_entity_poly.entity_id
_entity_poly.type
_entity_poly.pdbx_seq_one_letter_code
_entity_poly.pdbx_strand_id
1 'polypeptide(L)'
;ILYIKKLYRQSLQLNPLFLLACPYCGAKGACKKRGSYERSLAAFPDGKPEVLRLKIPRVQCPCGKSHALLPDFIVPYFSYSLPMILMLLSDYFHRRLTVRGICEKYMASPPLIYRLKKQFLLHKKQWLGALRDMELSPPDFTEELLTSFYARFQNAFLRLATYSFLQSHKNPANCSRPRLGPADTCPFCHNL
;
A
#
# COMPACT_ATOMS: atom_id res chain seq x y z
N ILE A 1 -12.52 15.43 18.53
CA ILE A 1 -12.69 16.43 17.41
C ILE A 1 -11.49 17.37 17.18
N LEU A 2 -11.05 18.12 18.21
CA LEU A 2 -10.12 19.25 18.08
C LEU A 2 -8.77 18.86 17.47
N TYR A 3 -8.27 17.66 17.78
CA TYR A 3 -6.98 17.18 17.31
C TYR A 3 -6.91 17.02 15.78
N ILE A 4 -7.87 16.35 15.14
CA ILE A 4 -7.86 16.14 13.67
C ILE A 4 -8.03 17.46 12.92
N LYS A 5 -8.91 18.37 13.39
CA LYS A 5 -9.04 19.70 12.78
C LYS A 5 -7.78 20.54 12.96
N LYS A 6 -7.10 20.42 14.11
CA LYS A 6 -5.81 21.07 14.36
C LYS A 6 -4.72 20.52 13.44
N LEU A 7 -4.57 19.19 13.36
CA LEU A 7 -3.65 18.52 12.44
C LEU A 7 -3.92 18.90 10.99
N TYR A 8 -5.19 18.98 10.59
CA TYR A 8 -5.59 19.42 9.26
C TYR A 8 -5.09 20.85 8.97
N ARG A 9 -5.38 21.80 9.88
CA ARG A 9 -4.92 23.19 9.74
C ARG A 9 -3.39 23.30 9.74
N GLN A 10 -2.73 22.58 10.65
CA GLN A 10 -1.28 22.51 10.72
C GLN A 10 -0.69 21.94 9.44
N SER A 11 -1.25 20.86 8.89
CA SER A 11 -0.80 20.29 7.62
C SER A 11 -0.92 21.28 6.47
N LEU A 12 -2.00 22.07 6.42
CA LEU A 12 -2.15 23.13 5.41
C LEU A 12 -1.21 24.32 5.60
N GLN A 13 -0.78 24.61 6.83
CA GLN A 13 0.11 25.73 7.16
C GLN A 13 1.59 25.36 7.03
N LEU A 14 1.96 24.16 7.48
CA LEU A 14 3.34 23.68 7.59
C LEU A 14 3.84 23.04 6.30
N ASN A 15 2.96 22.41 5.52
CA ASN A 15 3.30 21.98 4.18
C ASN A 15 2.85 23.06 3.21
N PRO A 16 3.78 23.77 2.56
CA PRO A 16 3.45 24.52 1.37
C PRO A 16 3.16 23.51 0.28
N LEU A 17 1.97 22.91 0.28
CA LEU A 17 1.58 21.84 -0.63
C LEU A 17 1.64 22.27 -2.11
N PHE A 18 1.82 23.57 -2.37
CA PHE A 18 2.17 24.16 -3.67
C PHE A 18 3.62 23.93 -4.11
N LEU A 19 4.55 23.65 -3.18
CA LEU A 19 5.94 23.24 -3.45
C LEU A 19 6.07 21.75 -3.79
N LEU A 20 5.03 20.95 -3.54
CA LEU A 20 5.05 19.54 -3.92
C LEU A 20 5.21 19.38 -5.44
N ALA A 21 6.03 18.39 -5.81
CA ALA A 21 6.20 18.02 -7.20
C ALA A 21 4.88 17.51 -7.77
N CYS A 22 4.49 18.00 -8.95
CA CYS A 22 3.37 17.44 -9.69
C CYS A 22 3.66 15.95 -9.96
N PRO A 23 2.79 15.02 -9.54
CA PRO A 23 3.00 13.59 -9.75
C PRO A 23 2.92 13.18 -11.24
N TYR A 24 2.45 14.07 -12.11
CA TYR A 24 2.32 13.80 -13.54
C TYR A 24 3.52 14.29 -14.36
N CYS A 25 4.04 15.49 -14.08
CA CYS A 25 5.12 16.10 -14.87
C CYS A 25 6.36 16.51 -14.06
N GLY A 26 6.38 16.27 -12.74
CA GLY A 26 7.51 16.57 -11.87
C GLY A 26 7.71 18.05 -11.51
N ALA A 27 6.94 18.99 -12.09
CA ALA A 27 7.08 20.42 -11.81
C ALA A 27 6.90 20.72 -10.31
N LYS A 28 7.86 21.43 -9.71
CA LYS A 28 7.88 21.80 -8.28
C LYS A 28 7.58 23.29 -8.13
N GLY A 29 6.80 23.67 -7.13
CA GLY A 29 6.54 25.08 -6.81
C GLY A 29 5.72 25.87 -7.83
N ALA A 30 5.35 25.29 -8.97
CA ALA A 30 4.67 25.99 -10.06
C ALA A 30 3.14 25.89 -10.01
N CYS A 31 2.59 25.15 -9.05
CA CYS A 31 1.15 24.91 -8.93
C CYS A 31 0.41 26.15 -8.40
N LYS A 32 -0.65 26.58 -9.09
CA LYS A 32 -1.50 27.73 -8.71
C LYS A 32 -2.78 27.26 -8.02
N LYS A 33 -3.32 28.05 -7.10
CA LYS A 33 -4.62 27.76 -6.45
C LYS A 33 -5.75 27.73 -7.49
N ARG A 34 -6.58 26.68 -7.48
CA ARG A 34 -7.71 26.50 -8.41
C ARG A 34 -9.08 26.51 -7.73
N GLY A 35 -9.14 26.17 -6.45
CA GLY A 35 -10.40 26.14 -5.69
C GLY A 35 -10.38 25.15 -4.53
N SER A 36 -11.53 24.62 -4.15
CA SER A 36 -11.68 23.62 -3.09
C SER A 36 -12.90 22.73 -3.32
N TYR A 37 -13.01 21.62 -2.58
CA TYR A 37 -14.23 20.81 -2.47
C TYR A 37 -14.47 20.37 -1.02
N GLU A 38 -15.73 20.10 -0.67
CA GLU A 38 -16.08 19.58 0.65
C GLU A 38 -15.95 18.05 0.69
N ARG A 39 -15.43 17.52 1.79
CA ARG A 39 -15.22 16.10 2.00
C ARG A 39 -15.65 15.67 3.39
N SER A 40 -16.46 14.62 3.46
CA SER A 40 -16.73 13.92 4.72
C SER A 40 -15.58 12.97 5.06
N LEU A 41 -15.11 13.03 6.30
CA LEU A 41 -14.05 12.18 6.84
C LEU A 41 -14.48 11.62 8.20
N ALA A 42 -14.76 10.33 8.25
CA ALA A 42 -14.88 9.55 9.47
C ALA A 42 -13.50 9.46 10.15
N ALA A 43 -13.46 9.91 11.39
CA ALA A 43 -12.32 9.82 12.28
C ALA A 43 -12.75 9.16 13.59
N PHE A 44 -11.78 8.84 14.43
CA PHE A 44 -12.02 8.20 15.72
C PHE A 44 -11.27 8.91 16.86
N PRO A 45 -11.47 10.22 17.04
CA PRO A 45 -10.84 10.94 18.13
C PRO A 45 -11.45 10.52 19.46
N ASP A 46 -10.63 10.50 20.51
CA ASP A 46 -11.11 10.34 21.89
C ASP A 46 -11.97 9.07 22.11
N GLY A 47 -11.69 8.02 21.33
CA GLY A 47 -12.35 6.71 21.44
C GLY A 47 -13.76 6.62 20.85
N LYS A 48 -14.24 7.63 20.12
CA LYS A 48 -15.58 7.63 19.52
C LYS A 48 -15.54 7.94 18.02
N PRO A 49 -16.40 7.29 17.20
CA PRO A 49 -16.41 7.53 15.78
C PRO A 49 -17.16 8.84 15.50
N GLU A 50 -16.61 9.68 14.62
CA GLU A 50 -17.16 10.99 14.30
C GLU A 50 -16.95 11.32 12.82
N VAL A 51 -17.91 12.00 12.19
CA VAL A 51 -17.80 12.46 10.80
C VAL A 51 -17.51 13.96 10.75
N LEU A 52 -16.35 14.31 10.20
CA LEU A 52 -15.92 15.69 10.00
C LEU A 52 -16.18 16.11 8.55
N ARG A 53 -16.61 17.36 8.33
CA ARG A 53 -16.61 17.98 7.00
C ARG A 53 -15.36 18.86 6.85
N LEU A 54 -14.57 18.59 5.81
CA LEU A 54 -13.30 19.26 5.52
C LEU A 54 -13.35 19.91 4.14
N LYS A 55 -12.93 21.17 4.07
CA LYS A 55 -12.79 21.93 2.81
C LYS A 55 -11.42 21.71 2.19
N ILE A 56 -11.29 20.70 1.34
CA ILE A 56 -10.03 20.30 0.70
C ILE A 56 -9.62 21.28 -0.39
N PRO A 57 -8.47 21.98 -0.27
CA PRO A 57 -7.97 22.86 -1.31
C PRO A 57 -7.52 22.08 -2.55
N ARG A 58 -7.55 22.75 -3.71
CA ARG A 58 -7.05 22.24 -4.98
C ARG A 58 -6.11 23.23 -5.64
N VAL A 59 -5.09 22.69 -6.28
CA VAL A 59 -4.14 23.43 -7.11
C VAL A 59 -4.16 22.91 -8.54
N GLN A 60 -3.71 23.74 -9.48
CA GLN A 60 -3.52 23.41 -10.88
C GLN A 60 -2.04 23.55 -11.24
N CYS A 61 -1.48 22.48 -11.79
CA CYS A 61 -0.15 22.48 -12.37
C CYS A 61 -0.18 23.14 -13.77
N PRO A 62 0.89 23.82 -14.22
CA PRO A 62 0.99 24.35 -15.58
C PRO A 62 0.79 23.31 -16.69
N CYS A 63 1.03 22.02 -16.42
CA CYS A 63 0.71 20.93 -17.36
C CYS A 63 -0.80 20.65 -17.53
N GLY A 64 -1.67 21.45 -16.90
CA GLY A 64 -3.13 21.35 -16.97
C GLY A 64 -3.76 20.44 -15.92
N LYS A 65 -2.99 19.58 -15.23
CA LYS A 65 -3.51 18.66 -14.20
C LYS A 65 -3.86 19.40 -12.91
N SER A 66 -4.90 18.92 -12.23
CA SER A 66 -5.32 19.46 -10.92
C SER A 66 -5.11 18.44 -9.81
N HIS A 67 -4.68 18.92 -8.65
CA HIS A 67 -4.33 18.09 -7.51
C HIS A 67 -5.08 18.55 -6.26
N ALA A 68 -5.62 17.59 -5.52
CA ALA A 68 -6.18 17.84 -4.20
C ALA A 68 -5.05 17.86 -3.17
N LEU A 69 -5.10 18.85 -2.30
CA LEU A 69 -4.14 19.03 -1.22
C LEU A 69 -4.61 18.25 0.01
N LEU A 70 -4.21 16.99 0.07
CA LEU A 70 -4.60 16.05 1.12
C LEU A 70 -3.44 15.83 2.10
N PRO A 71 -3.63 16.03 3.42
CA PRO A 71 -2.70 15.56 4.43
C PRO A 71 -2.57 14.03 4.43
N ASP A 72 -1.44 13.53 4.94
CA ASP A 72 -1.10 12.09 4.91
C ASP A 72 -2.10 11.19 5.65
N PHE A 73 -2.84 11.74 6.61
CA PHE A 73 -3.89 10.99 7.31
C PHE A 73 -5.18 10.83 6.50
N ILE A 74 -5.30 11.45 5.31
CA ILE A 74 -6.46 11.30 4.41
C ILE A 74 -6.08 10.41 3.23
N VAL A 75 -6.62 9.19 3.22
CA VAL A 75 -6.47 8.28 2.08
C VAL A 75 -7.37 8.75 0.92
N PRO A 76 -6.87 8.98 -0.30
CA PRO A 76 -7.70 9.34 -1.45
C PRO A 76 -8.86 8.36 -1.66
N TYR A 77 -10.03 8.87 -2.04
CA TYR A 77 -11.25 8.09 -2.31
C TYR A 77 -11.85 7.27 -1.14
N PHE A 78 -11.27 7.35 0.06
CA PHE A 78 -11.86 6.78 1.28
C PHE A 78 -12.49 7.86 2.16
N SER A 79 -13.65 7.58 2.72
CA SER A 79 -14.29 8.46 3.70
C SER A 79 -13.76 8.26 5.13
N TYR A 80 -12.69 7.50 5.33
CA TYR A 80 -12.13 7.17 6.64
C TYR A 80 -10.69 7.68 6.73
N SER A 81 -10.33 8.25 7.88
CA SER A 81 -8.95 8.64 8.16
C SER A 81 -8.04 7.41 8.28
N LEU A 82 -6.78 7.55 7.87
CA LEU A 82 -5.78 6.48 7.97
C LEU A 82 -5.64 5.95 9.41
N PRO A 83 -5.55 6.77 10.47
CA PRO A 83 -5.48 6.26 11.85
C PRO A 83 -6.69 5.39 12.22
N MET A 84 -7.90 5.79 11.82
CA MET A 84 -9.10 5.00 12.07
C MET A 84 -9.10 3.67 11.32
N ILE A 85 -8.65 3.67 10.06
CA ILE A 85 -8.47 2.43 9.28
C ILE A 85 -7.49 1.49 9.99
N LEU A 86 -6.37 2.01 10.50
CA LEU A 86 -5.36 1.21 11.18
C LEU A 86 -5.88 0.64 12.51
N MET A 87 -6.62 1.41 13.30
CA MET A 87 -7.26 0.91 14.53
C MET A 87 -8.28 -0.19 14.24
N LEU A 88 -9.14 0.01 13.23
CA LEU A 88 -10.08 -0.99 12.75
C LEU A 88 -9.38 -2.30 12.37
N LEU A 89 -8.31 -2.21 11.57
CA LEU A 89 -7.53 -3.38 11.15
C LEU A 89 -6.80 -4.04 12.31
N SER A 90 -6.32 -3.24 13.28
CA SER A 90 -5.70 -3.75 14.50
C SER A 90 -6.68 -4.62 15.29
N ASP A 91 -7.90 -4.14 15.53
CA ASP A 91 -8.94 -4.93 16.21
C ASP A 91 -9.32 -6.19 15.44
N TYR A 92 -9.37 -6.11 14.10
CA TYR A 92 -9.62 -7.26 13.24
C TYR A 92 -8.52 -8.32 13.34
N PHE A 93 -7.26 -7.93 13.14
CA PHE A 93 -6.14 -8.89 13.08
C PHE A 93 -5.83 -9.52 14.44
N HIS A 94 -5.97 -8.75 15.53
CA HIS A 94 -5.79 -9.26 16.89
C HIS A 94 -7.03 -9.99 17.44
N ARG A 95 -8.12 -10.08 16.64
CA ARG A 95 -9.39 -10.69 17.05
C ARG A 95 -9.96 -10.10 18.35
N ARG A 96 -9.72 -8.81 18.61
CA ARG A 96 -10.27 -8.12 19.80
C ARG A 96 -11.77 -7.93 19.72
N LEU A 97 -12.30 -7.84 18.50
CA LEU A 97 -13.72 -7.64 18.22
C LEU A 97 -14.16 -8.55 17.07
N THR A 98 -15.45 -8.91 17.08
CA THR A 98 -16.10 -9.56 15.95
C THR A 98 -16.29 -8.56 14.81
N VAL A 99 -16.55 -9.03 13.58
CA VAL A 99 -16.87 -8.13 12.45
C VAL A 99 -18.05 -7.22 12.78
N ARG A 100 -19.08 -7.72 13.47
CA ARG A 100 -20.21 -6.91 13.95
C ARG A 100 -19.74 -5.82 14.92
N GLY A 101 -18.95 -6.18 15.93
CA GLY A 101 -18.44 -5.20 16.90
C GLY A 101 -17.54 -4.14 16.27
N ILE A 102 -16.79 -4.50 15.21
CA ILE A 102 -16.01 -3.55 14.42
C ILE A 102 -16.93 -2.59 13.65
N CYS A 103 -17.97 -3.11 13.00
CA CYS A 103 -18.95 -2.26 12.31
C CYS A 103 -19.60 -1.24 13.25
N GLU A 104 -20.03 -1.71 14.43
CA GLU A 104 -20.64 -0.86 15.47
C GLU A 104 -19.66 0.19 16.00
N LYS A 105 -18.44 -0.22 16.37
CA LYS A 105 -17.42 0.70 16.93
C LYS A 105 -16.98 1.76 15.91
N TYR A 106 -16.78 1.38 14.66
CA TYR A 106 -16.13 2.26 13.66
C TYR A 106 -17.08 2.81 12.60
N MET A 107 -18.40 2.67 12.75
CA MET A 107 -19.39 3.03 11.72
C MET A 107 -19.10 2.41 10.34
N ALA A 108 -18.46 1.23 10.33
CA ALA A 108 -18.01 0.55 9.11
C ALA A 108 -19.03 -0.50 8.64
N SER A 109 -18.90 -0.94 7.40
CA SER A 109 -19.66 -2.07 6.85
C SER A 109 -18.76 -3.29 6.66
N PRO A 110 -19.29 -4.53 6.70
CA PRO A 110 -18.49 -5.73 6.47
C PRO A 110 -17.72 -5.72 5.14
N PRO A 111 -18.31 -5.30 4.00
CA PRO A 111 -17.58 -5.20 2.73
C PRO A 111 -16.38 -4.24 2.80
N LEU A 112 -16.53 -3.11 3.50
CA LEU A 112 -15.43 -2.17 3.70
C LEU A 112 -14.28 -2.81 4.47
N ILE A 113 -14.57 -3.53 5.55
CA ILE A 113 -13.55 -4.22 6.36
C ILE A 113 -12.75 -5.19 5.50
N TYR A 114 -13.42 -6.03 4.71
CA TYR A 114 -12.73 -6.99 3.84
C TYR A 114 -11.91 -6.32 2.74
N ARG A 115 -12.41 -5.22 2.16
CA ARG A 115 -11.66 -4.41 1.17
C ARG A 115 -10.40 -3.82 1.80
N LEU A 116 -10.50 -3.22 2.99
CA LEU A 116 -9.37 -2.65 3.72
C LEU A 116 -8.35 -3.73 4.09
N LYS A 117 -8.79 -4.88 4.58
CA LYS A 117 -7.92 -6.03 4.88
C LYS A 117 -7.14 -6.46 3.63
N LYS A 118 -7.84 -6.66 2.50
CA LYS A 118 -7.22 -7.07 1.24
C LYS A 118 -6.16 -6.06 0.80
N GLN A 119 -6.49 -4.77 0.82
CA GLN A 119 -5.56 -3.71 0.43
C GLN A 119 -4.35 -3.64 1.36
N PHE A 120 -4.57 -3.74 2.67
CA PHE A 120 -3.49 -3.72 3.66
C PHE A 120 -2.51 -4.87 3.45
N LEU A 121 -3.00 -6.09 3.25
CA LEU A 121 -2.13 -7.26 3.00
C LEU A 121 -1.32 -7.11 1.71
N LEU A 122 -1.93 -6.55 0.65
CA LEU A 122 -1.24 -6.26 -0.60
C LEU A 122 -0.11 -5.23 -0.39
N HIS A 123 -0.43 -4.09 0.22
CA HIS A 123 0.53 -3.01 0.45
C HIS A 123 1.65 -3.44 1.42
N LYS A 124 1.33 -4.23 2.45
CA LYS A 124 2.33 -4.81 3.35
C LYS A 124 3.33 -5.67 2.58
N LYS A 125 2.85 -6.54 1.68
CA LYS A 125 3.73 -7.40 0.86
C LYS A 125 4.63 -6.57 -0.05
N GLN A 126 4.10 -5.51 -0.67
CA GLN A 126 4.87 -4.61 -1.53
C GLN A 126 5.95 -3.86 -0.73
N TRP A 127 5.58 -3.26 0.41
CA TRP A 127 6.51 -2.52 1.25
C TRP A 127 7.64 -3.38 1.79
N LEU A 128 7.32 -4.55 2.34
CA LEU A 128 8.34 -5.50 2.81
C LEU A 128 9.19 -6.08 1.67
N GLY A 129 8.67 -6.10 0.44
CA GLY A 129 9.46 -6.45 -0.75
C GLY A 129 10.47 -5.36 -1.09
N ALA A 130 10.04 -4.10 -1.12
CA ALA A 130 10.90 -2.95 -1.41
C ALA A 130 12.00 -2.76 -0.35
N LEU A 131 11.69 -2.97 0.93
CA LEU A 131 12.71 -2.90 1.99
C LEU A 131 13.83 -3.92 1.78
N ARG A 132 13.49 -5.18 1.44
CA ARG A 132 14.51 -6.20 1.14
C ARG A 132 15.37 -5.86 -0.08
N ASP A 133 14.77 -5.26 -1.11
CA ASP A 133 15.49 -4.78 -2.29
C ASP A 133 16.45 -3.62 -1.96
N MET A 134 16.07 -2.75 -1.02
CA MET A 134 16.95 -1.68 -0.52
C MET A 134 18.08 -2.20 0.37
N GLU A 135 17.85 -3.28 1.12
CA GLU A 135 18.83 -3.88 2.03
C GLU A 135 19.91 -4.69 1.30
N LEU A 136 19.58 -5.31 0.17
CA LEU A 136 20.46 -6.22 -0.54
C LEU A 136 20.99 -5.59 -1.83
N SER A 137 22.30 -5.33 -1.89
CA SER A 137 22.89 -4.76 -3.09
C SER A 137 22.91 -5.76 -4.25
N PRO A 138 22.93 -5.32 -5.52
CA PRO A 138 23.03 -6.22 -6.67
C PRO A 138 24.17 -7.26 -6.61
N PRO A 139 25.41 -6.92 -6.18
CA PRO A 139 26.45 -7.94 -6.03
C PRO A 139 26.14 -8.95 -4.93
N ASP A 140 25.70 -8.51 -3.75
CA ASP A 140 25.37 -9.41 -2.63
C ASP A 140 24.24 -10.39 -3.01
N PHE A 141 23.20 -9.89 -3.70
CA PHE A 141 22.12 -10.73 -4.21
C PHE A 141 22.61 -11.75 -5.24
N THR A 142 23.59 -11.36 -6.06
CA THR A 142 24.19 -12.26 -7.06
C THR A 142 24.97 -13.38 -6.37
N GLU A 143 25.77 -13.06 -5.35
CA GLU A 143 26.49 -14.05 -4.56
C GLU A 143 25.53 -15.03 -3.87
N GLU A 144 24.47 -14.53 -3.22
CA GLU A 144 23.43 -15.39 -2.63
C GLU A 144 22.80 -16.34 -3.66
N LEU A 145 22.47 -15.81 -4.85
CA LEU A 145 21.91 -16.59 -5.95
C LEU A 145 22.85 -17.68 -6.45
N LEU A 146 24.17 -17.46 -6.44
CA LEU A 146 25.16 -18.45 -6.91
C LEU A 146 25.43 -19.56 -5.89
N THR A 147 24.99 -19.40 -4.64
CA THR A 147 25.08 -20.46 -3.62
C THR A 147 23.95 -21.49 -3.71
N SER A 148 23.82 -22.39 -2.71
CA SER A 148 22.74 -23.37 -2.60
C SER A 148 21.32 -22.77 -2.55
N PHE A 149 21.21 -21.44 -2.49
CA PHE A 149 19.95 -20.71 -2.54
C PHE A 149 19.28 -20.68 -3.91
N TYR A 150 19.99 -20.95 -5.02
CA TYR A 150 19.43 -20.83 -6.36
C TYR A 150 18.18 -21.68 -6.59
N ALA A 151 18.21 -22.96 -6.25
CA ALA A 151 17.09 -23.87 -6.51
C ALA A 151 15.84 -23.46 -5.71
N ARG A 152 16.03 -22.99 -4.48
CA ARG A 152 14.94 -22.48 -3.64
C ARG A 152 14.38 -21.18 -4.21
N PHE A 153 15.25 -20.26 -4.61
CA PHE A 153 14.89 -19.01 -5.25
C PHE A 153 14.10 -19.25 -6.54
N GLN A 154 14.64 -20.06 -7.46
CA GLN A 154 14.05 -20.32 -8.78
C GLN A 154 12.64 -20.90 -8.66
N ASN A 155 12.44 -21.87 -7.76
CA ASN A 155 11.13 -22.45 -7.51
C ASN A 155 10.14 -21.42 -6.95
N ALA A 156 10.56 -20.59 -5.98
CA ALA A 156 9.72 -19.54 -5.42
C ALA A 156 9.38 -18.47 -6.47
N PHE A 157 10.35 -18.04 -7.27
CA PHE A 157 10.20 -17.06 -8.33
C PHE A 157 9.22 -17.55 -9.41
N LEU A 158 9.40 -18.78 -9.91
CA LEU A 158 8.53 -19.37 -10.93
C LEU A 158 7.08 -19.46 -10.46
N ARG A 159 6.83 -19.83 -9.20
CA ARG A 159 5.47 -19.89 -8.62
C ARG A 159 4.82 -18.50 -8.55
N LEU A 160 5.60 -17.46 -8.31
CA LEU A 160 5.10 -16.08 -8.17
C LEU A 160 4.94 -15.36 -9.51
N ALA A 161 5.94 -15.50 -10.39
CA ALA A 161 6.07 -14.74 -11.62
C ALA A 161 5.49 -15.49 -12.84
N THR A 162 5.42 -16.82 -12.79
CA THR A 162 5.04 -17.72 -13.90
C THR A 162 6.00 -17.74 -15.10
N TYR A 163 7.19 -17.18 -14.94
CA TYR A 163 8.30 -17.19 -15.91
C TYR A 163 9.64 -17.31 -15.16
N SER A 164 10.70 -17.72 -15.85
CA SER A 164 12.05 -17.88 -15.28
C SER A 164 12.71 -16.54 -14.99
N PHE A 165 13.60 -16.48 -14.00
CA PHE A 165 14.38 -15.27 -13.71
C PHE A 165 15.20 -14.85 -14.95
N LEU A 166 15.28 -13.55 -15.23
CA LEU A 166 15.88 -12.95 -16.44
C LEU A 166 15.23 -13.33 -17.80
N GLN A 167 14.09 -14.03 -17.79
CA GLN A 167 13.38 -14.37 -19.02
C GLN A 167 12.75 -13.12 -19.66
N SER A 168 13.27 -12.70 -20.82
CA SER A 168 12.84 -11.49 -21.53
C SER A 168 11.55 -11.66 -22.35
N HIS A 169 11.16 -12.90 -22.67
CA HIS A 169 9.98 -13.20 -23.49
C HIS A 169 9.26 -14.43 -22.95
N LYS A 170 7.92 -14.47 -23.03
CA LYS A 170 7.18 -15.70 -22.70
C LYS A 170 7.58 -16.79 -23.71
N ASN A 171 7.99 -17.96 -23.21
CA ASN A 171 8.14 -19.13 -24.07
C ASN A 171 6.81 -19.38 -24.79
N PRO A 172 6.81 -19.76 -26.09
CA PRO A 172 5.58 -20.08 -26.81
C PRO A 172 4.73 -21.07 -26.02
N ALA A 173 3.42 -20.84 -25.98
CA ALA A 173 2.46 -21.46 -25.07
C ALA A 173 2.32 -23.01 -25.19
N ASN A 174 3.12 -23.66 -26.04
CA ASN A 174 3.01 -25.08 -26.41
C ASN A 174 4.04 -26.00 -25.74
N CYS A 175 4.89 -25.51 -24.84
CA CYS A 175 5.70 -26.41 -24.01
C CYS A 175 4.89 -26.86 -22.78
N SER A 176 4.66 -28.17 -22.66
CA SER A 176 4.04 -28.80 -21.49
C SER A 176 4.77 -28.32 -20.23
N ARG A 177 4.06 -27.62 -19.34
CA ARG A 177 4.66 -27.15 -18.09
C ARG A 177 5.02 -28.34 -17.20
N PRO A 178 6.21 -28.39 -16.59
CA PRO A 178 6.50 -29.37 -15.55
C PRO A 178 5.50 -29.18 -14.41
N ARG A 179 4.75 -30.22 -14.07
CA ARG A 179 3.95 -30.24 -12.84
C ARG A 179 4.93 -30.35 -11.67
N LEU A 180 5.30 -29.22 -11.08
CA LEU A 180 6.07 -29.21 -9.85
C LEU A 180 5.14 -29.71 -8.72
N GLY A 181 5.41 -30.91 -8.23
CA GLY A 181 4.69 -31.52 -7.10
C GLY A 181 4.84 -30.74 -5.79
N PRO A 182 4.10 -31.13 -4.73
CA PRO A 182 4.25 -30.54 -3.40
C PRO A 182 5.66 -30.75 -2.85
N ALA A 183 6.12 -29.80 -2.04
CA ALA A 183 7.51 -29.64 -1.61
C ALA A 183 7.94 -30.58 -0.47
N ASP A 184 7.41 -31.80 -0.43
CA ASP A 184 7.68 -32.77 0.63
C ASP A 184 8.25 -34.06 0.06
N THR A 185 9.42 -33.97 -0.56
CA THR A 185 10.43 -35.03 -0.51
C THR A 185 11.78 -34.39 -0.77
N CYS A 186 12.58 -34.28 0.29
CA CYS A 186 14.03 -34.16 0.14
C CYS A 186 14.55 -35.55 -0.25
N PRO A 187 15.18 -35.76 -1.41
CA PRO A 187 16.06 -36.89 -1.57
C PRO A 187 17.46 -36.40 -1.16
N PHE A 188 17.85 -36.80 0.04
CA PHE A 188 19.27 -37.00 0.32
C PHE A 188 19.87 -37.90 -0.77
N CYS A 189 21.02 -37.47 -1.30
CA CYS A 189 22.12 -38.26 -1.87
C CYS A 189 21.83 -39.31 -2.96
N HIS A 190 22.52 -39.21 -4.11
CA HIS A 190 23.70 -40.05 -4.39
C HIS A 190 24.31 -39.71 -5.76
N ASN A 191 25.62 -39.44 -5.74
CA ASN A 191 26.65 -39.73 -6.75
C ASN A 191 26.30 -39.60 -8.24
N LEU A 192 26.85 -38.55 -8.88
CA LEU A 192 27.81 -38.62 -9.99
C LEU A 192 28.36 -37.20 -10.27
#